data_AF-B1Y2V9-F1
#
_entry.id   AF-B1Y2V9-F1
#
_cell.length_a   1.000
_cell.length_b   1.000
_cell.length_c   1.000
_cell.angle_alpha   90.00
_cell.angle_beta   90.00
_cell.angle_gamma   90.00
#
_symmetry.space_group_name_H-M   'P 1'
#
loop_
_entity.id
_entity.type
_entity.pdbx_description
1 polymer ?
#
loop_
_entity_poly.entity_id
_entity_poly.type
_entity_poly.pdbx_seq_one_letter_code
_entity_poly.pdbx_strand_id
1 'polypeptide(L)'
;MPKPDDVGPNALQWFLSELDRRPGCDRTKDMVRDLLRGMAGQRLFITRRELLQPERLRAARALLDAGFTPTEARREMVARCGFSRDTAERVVGTALRERAVQGAVSRGNR
;
A
#
# COMPACT_ATOMS: atom_id res chain seq x y z
N MET A 1 36.30 -6.90 21.25
CA MET A 1 36.32 -5.59 20.58
C MET A 1 35.13 -5.55 19.62
N PRO A 2 34.14 -4.65 19.79
CA PRO A 2 33.03 -4.57 18.86
C PRO A 2 33.53 -4.02 17.51
N LYS A 3 33.01 -4.56 16.40
CA LYS A 3 33.46 -4.25 15.03
C LYS A 3 33.22 -2.76 14.71
N PRO A 4 34.19 -2.09 14.07
CA PRO A 4 34.03 -0.72 13.62
C PRO A 4 33.07 -0.71 12.45
N ASP A 5 31.94 -0.04 12.63
CA ASP A 5 31.26 0.78 11.64
C ASP A 5 31.49 0.44 10.15
N ASP A 6 30.70 -0.50 9.61
CA ASP A 6 30.33 -0.55 8.17
C ASP A 6 29.37 0.62 7.80
N VAL A 7 29.62 1.83 8.31
CA VAL A 7 28.59 2.90 8.40
C VAL A 7 28.51 3.70 7.11
N GLY A 8 27.96 3.05 6.08
CA GLY A 8 27.07 3.74 5.16
C GLY A 8 25.77 4.14 5.87
N PRO A 9 25.00 5.09 5.33
CA PRO A 9 23.71 5.44 5.91
C PRO A 9 22.85 4.18 6.02
N ASN A 10 22.37 3.86 7.23
CA ASN A 10 21.41 2.78 7.40
C ASN A 10 20.13 3.09 6.59
N ALA A 11 19.29 2.09 6.32
CA ALA A 11 18.12 2.26 5.45
C ALA A 11 17.21 3.44 5.86
N LEU A 12 17.11 3.73 7.16
CA LEU A 12 16.37 4.89 7.68
C LEU A 12 17.09 6.21 7.36
N GLN A 13 18.41 6.30 7.59
CA GLN A 13 19.20 7.49 7.25
C GLN A 13 19.17 7.79 5.75
N TRP A 14 19.25 6.75 4.91
CA TRP A 14 19.06 6.88 3.47
C TRP A 14 17.65 7.41 3.13
N PHE A 15 16.60 6.83 3.73
CA PHE A 15 15.22 7.25 3.49
C PHE A 15 14.97 8.71 3.88
N LEU A 16 15.45 9.13 5.05
CA LEU A 16 15.31 10.52 5.51
C LEU A 16 16.05 11.50 4.59
N SER A 17 17.25 11.13 4.15
CA SER A 17 18.01 11.94 3.18
C SER A 17 17.29 12.07 1.84
N GLU A 18 16.67 10.99 1.37
CA GLU A 18 15.86 11.03 0.16
C GLU A 18 14.59 11.87 0.35
N LEU A 19 13.92 11.77 1.50
CA LEU A 19 12.74 12.59 1.82
C LEU A 19 13.06 14.09 1.79
N ASP A 20 14.23 14.48 2.30
CA ASP A 20 14.69 15.88 2.29
C ASP A 20 14.90 16.39 0.87
N ARG A 21 15.53 15.57 0.02
CA ARG A 21 15.84 15.91 -1.39
C ARG A 21 14.62 15.96 -2.30
N ARG A 22 13.52 15.29 -1.95
CA ARG A 22 12.33 15.28 -2.80
C ARG A 22 11.66 16.67 -2.83
N PRO A 23 11.30 17.19 -4.01
CA PRO A 23 10.47 18.38 -4.09
C PRO A 23 9.11 18.07 -3.47
N GLY A 24 8.61 18.95 -2.61
CA GLY A 24 7.35 18.73 -1.91
C GLY A 24 7.13 19.73 -0.79
N CYS A 25 5.91 19.73 -0.25
CA CYS A 25 5.55 20.58 0.88
C CYS A 25 6.24 20.09 2.16
N ASP A 26 6.92 20.99 2.86
CA ASP A 26 7.64 20.66 4.10
C ASP A 26 6.71 20.08 5.17
N ARG A 27 5.46 20.56 5.23
CA ARG A 27 4.43 19.99 6.10
C ARG A 27 4.21 18.50 5.88
N THR A 28 4.22 18.04 4.63
CA THR A 28 4.08 16.61 4.31
C THR A 28 5.32 15.83 4.77
N LYS A 29 6.52 16.41 4.61
CA LYS A 29 7.77 15.80 5.10
C LYS A 29 7.75 15.67 6.62
N ASP A 30 7.28 16.69 7.33
CA ASP A 30 7.14 16.66 8.79
C ASP A 30 6.13 15.62 9.26
N MET A 31 4.98 15.52 8.60
CA MET A 31 3.99 14.46 8.89
C MET A 31 4.60 13.05 8.73
N VAL A 32 5.42 12.83 7.71
CA VAL A 32 6.12 11.55 7.53
C VAL A 32 7.10 11.29 8.68
N ARG A 33 7.86 12.31 9.11
CA ARG A 33 8.78 12.18 10.26
C ARG A 33 8.03 11.90 11.56
N ASP A 34 6.87 12.51 11.77
CA ASP A 34 6.03 12.25 12.95
C ASP A 34 5.50 10.82 12.97
N LEU A 35 5.05 10.29 11.83
CA LEU A 35 4.65 8.89 11.73
C LEU A 35 5.81 7.94 12.03
N LEU A 36 7.02 8.23 11.54
CA LEU A 36 8.21 7.43 11.86
C LEU A 36 8.56 7.47 13.35
N ARG A 37 8.45 8.64 14.01
CA ARG A 37 8.64 8.76 15.46
C ARG A 37 7.63 7.91 16.23
N GLY A 38 6.37 7.89 15.80
CA GLY A 38 5.32 7.07 16.39
C GLY A 38 5.57 5.55 16.29
N MET A 39 6.40 5.12 15.33
CA MET A 39 6.78 3.71 15.14
C MET A 39 8.14 3.36 15.78
N ALA A 40 8.76 4.28 16.53
CA ALA A 40 10.05 4.04 17.16
C ALA A 40 10.00 2.80 18.08
N GLY A 41 11.01 1.93 17.97
CA GLY A 41 11.07 0.66 18.70
C GLY A 41 10.34 -0.51 18.02
N GLN A 42 9.58 -0.27 16.95
CA GLN A 42 8.95 -1.32 16.16
C GLN A 42 9.90 -1.82 15.06
N ARG A 43 9.93 -3.14 14.83
CA ARG A 43 10.63 -3.73 13.68
C ARG A 43 9.68 -3.75 12.49
N LEU A 44 9.93 -2.88 11.52
CA LEU A 44 9.21 -2.85 10.26
C LEU A 44 9.92 -3.71 9.23
N PHE A 45 9.24 -4.76 8.78
CA PHE A 45 9.63 -5.52 7.59
C PHE A 45 8.73 -5.08 6.45
N ILE A 46 9.31 -4.46 5.42
CA ILE A 46 8.55 -3.88 4.31
C ILE A 46 8.76 -4.76 3.07
N THR A 47 7.73 -5.47 2.65
CA THR A 47 7.76 -6.18 1.37
C THR A 47 7.19 -5.32 0.24
N ARG A 48 7.67 -5.55 -0.99
CA ARG A 48 7.09 -4.93 -2.19
C ARG A 48 5.60 -5.19 -2.31
N ARG A 49 5.13 -6.35 -1.84
CA ARG A 49 3.70 -6.68 -1.83
C ARG A 49 2.94 -5.73 -0.92
N GLU A 50 3.37 -5.54 0.31
CA GLU A 50 2.69 -4.66 1.29
C GLU A 50 2.68 -3.20 0.85
N LEU A 51 3.76 -2.70 0.25
CA LEU A 51 3.80 -1.33 -0.28
C LEU A 51 2.77 -1.08 -1.37
N LEU A 52 2.58 -2.04 -2.28
CA LEU A 52 1.72 -1.88 -3.46
C LEU A 52 0.29 -2.36 -3.24
N GLN A 53 0.03 -3.16 -2.20
CA GLN A 53 -1.28 -3.77 -1.95
C GLN A 53 -2.41 -2.73 -1.77
N PRO A 54 -2.22 -1.61 -1.04
CA PRO A 54 -3.27 -0.61 -0.86
C PRO A 54 -3.66 0.06 -2.17
N GLU A 55 -2.69 0.39 -3.03
CA GLU A 55 -2.95 1.00 -4.34
C GLU A 55 -3.64 0.03 -5.28
N ARG A 56 -3.19 -1.24 -5.29
CA ARG A 56 -3.83 -2.33 -6.04
C ARG A 56 -5.30 -2.50 -5.64
N LEU A 57 -5.58 -2.50 -4.33
CA LEU A 57 -6.95 -2.60 -3.82
C LEU A 57 -7.78 -1.37 -4.18
N ARG A 58 -7.21 -0.15 -4.11
CA ARG A 58 -7.89 1.07 -4.58
C ARG A 58 -8.27 0.98 -6.06
N ALA A 59 -7.36 0.54 -6.92
CA ALA A 59 -7.63 0.36 -8.34
C ALA A 59 -8.75 -0.68 -8.58
N ALA A 60 -8.71 -1.82 -7.89
CA ALA A 60 -9.74 -2.85 -8.00
C ALA A 60 -11.12 -2.35 -7.54
N ARG A 61 -11.18 -1.62 -6.41
CA ARG A 61 -12.41 -1.02 -5.90
C ARG A 61 -12.98 -0.01 -6.88
N ALA A 62 -12.14 0.89 -7.41
CA ALA A 62 -12.56 1.88 -8.40
C ALA A 62 -13.23 1.25 -9.64
N LEU A 63 -12.69 0.12 -10.14
CA LEU A 63 -13.30 -0.61 -11.26
C LEU A 63 -14.66 -1.21 -10.87
N LEU A 64 -14.76 -1.85 -9.71
CA LEU A 64 -16.00 -2.45 -9.22
C LEU A 64 -17.08 -1.39 -8.90
N ASP A 65 -16.67 -0.21 -8.45
CA ASP A 65 -17.55 0.92 -8.16
C ASP A 65 -18.00 1.62 -9.45
N ALA A 66 -17.19 1.59 -10.50
CA ALA A 66 -17.55 2.01 -11.85
C ALA A 66 -18.51 1.03 -12.58
N GLY A 67 -18.94 -0.04 -11.92
CA GLY A 67 -19.93 -0.98 -12.45
C GLY A 67 -19.36 -2.15 -13.26
N PHE A 68 -18.03 -2.31 -13.32
CA PHE A 68 -17.41 -3.44 -14.00
C PHE A 68 -17.74 -4.74 -13.27
N THR A 69 -18.03 -5.80 -14.05
CA THR A 69 -18.13 -7.14 -13.49
C THR A 69 -16.77 -7.58 -12.92
N PRO A 70 -16.73 -8.56 -12.00
CA PRO A 70 -15.47 -9.10 -11.50
C PRO A 70 -14.51 -9.57 -12.60
N THR A 71 -15.04 -10.13 -13.69
CA THR A 71 -14.24 -10.60 -14.82
C THR A 71 -13.63 -9.44 -15.59
N GLU A 72 -14.41 -8.40 -15.87
CA GLU A 72 -13.92 -7.20 -16.57
C GLU A 72 -12.92 -6.44 -15.72
N ALA A 73 -13.17 -6.28 -14.42
CA ALA A 73 -12.24 -5.66 -13.49
C ALA A 73 -10.88 -6.38 -13.49
N ARG A 74 -10.87 -7.73 -13.45
CA ARG A 74 -9.62 -8.51 -13.54
C ARG A 74 -8.88 -8.26 -14.87
N ARG A 75 -9.61 -8.23 -15.99
CA ARG A 75 -9.01 -7.95 -17.31
C ARG A 75 -8.41 -6.56 -17.37
N GLU A 76 -9.12 -5.56 -16.85
CA GLU A 76 -8.64 -4.18 -16.81
C GLU A 76 -7.44 -3.98 -15.90
N MET A 77 -7.40 -4.68 -14.76
CA MET A 77 -6.24 -4.71 -13.88
C MET A 77 -4.99 -5.28 -14.57
N VAL A 78 -5.14 -6.24 -15.47
CA VAL A 78 -4.02 -6.76 -16.27
C VAL A 78 -3.63 -5.77 -17.36
N ALA A 79 -4.63 -5.29 -18.12
CA ALA A 79 -4.40 -4.48 -19.32
C ALA A 79 -3.85 -3.08 -19.03
N ARG A 80 -4.41 -2.39 -18.02
CA ARG A 80 -4.08 -0.98 -17.75
C ARG A 80 -3.15 -0.80 -16.57
N CYS A 81 -3.18 -1.70 -15.59
CA CYS A 81 -2.34 -1.58 -14.40
C CYS A 81 -1.10 -2.48 -14.43
N GLY A 82 -0.92 -3.28 -15.50
CA GLY A 82 0.26 -4.13 -15.69
C GLY A 82 0.39 -5.25 -14.65
N PHE A 83 -0.69 -5.66 -14.00
CA PHE A 83 -0.65 -6.74 -13.03
C PHE A 83 -0.64 -8.11 -13.71
N SER A 84 -0.01 -9.11 -13.07
CA SER A 84 -0.17 -10.51 -13.49
C SER A 84 -1.62 -10.95 -13.28
N ARG A 85 -2.07 -11.94 -14.07
CA ARG A 85 -3.42 -12.53 -13.95
C ARG A 85 -3.71 -12.96 -12.51
N ASP A 86 -2.79 -13.68 -11.88
CA ASP A 86 -2.92 -14.15 -10.49
C ASP A 86 -3.03 -12.99 -9.49
N THR A 87 -2.32 -11.89 -9.75
CA THR A 87 -2.39 -10.70 -8.90
C THR A 87 -3.74 -10.01 -9.06
N ALA A 88 -4.23 -9.84 -10.29
CA ALA A 88 -5.53 -9.26 -10.57
C ALA A 88 -6.65 -10.10 -9.92
N GLU A 89 -6.61 -11.42 -10.06
CA GLU A 89 -7.59 -12.32 -9.44
C GLU A 89 -7.60 -12.20 -7.91
N ARG A 90 -6.43 -12.26 -7.28
CA ARG A 90 -6.31 -12.15 -5.81
C ARG A 90 -6.81 -10.81 -5.30
N VAL A 91 -6.46 -9.72 -5.98
CA VAL A 91 -6.81 -8.36 -5.55
C VAL A 91 -8.31 -8.10 -5.74
N VAL A 92 -8.89 -8.44 -6.89
CA VAL A 92 -10.34 -8.31 -7.13
C VAL A 92 -11.13 -9.19 -6.17
N GLY A 93 -10.70 -10.44 -5.95
CA GLY A 93 -11.33 -11.35 -4.99
C GLY A 93 -11.26 -10.82 -3.55
N THR A 94 -10.21 -10.09 -3.19
CA THR A 94 -10.10 -9.45 -1.87
C THR A 94 -11.07 -8.26 -1.76
N ALA A 95 -11.11 -7.39 -2.77
CA ALA A 95 -12.03 -6.25 -2.79
C ALA A 95 -13.52 -6.67 -2.71
N LEU A 96 -13.89 -7.76 -3.39
CA LEU A 96 -15.25 -8.31 -3.33
C LEU A 96 -15.62 -8.83 -1.94
N ARG A 97 -14.69 -9.52 -1.26
CA ARG A 97 -14.90 -10.01 0.11
C ARG A 97 -15.09 -8.86 1.09
N GLU A 98 -14.26 -7.82 0.98
CA GLU A 98 -14.39 -6.62 1.83
C GLU A 98 -15.74 -5.92 1.61
N ARG A 99 -16.19 -5.80 0.36
CA ARG A 99 -17.51 -5.23 0.03
C ARG A 99 -18.66 -6.06 0.59
N ALA A 100 -18.56 -7.39 0.52
CA ALA A 100 -19.57 -8.29 1.08
C ALA A 100 -19.66 -8.18 2.61
N VAL A 101 -18.52 -8.10 3.31
CA VAL A 101 -18.47 -7.90 4.77
C VAL A 101 -19.11 -6.57 5.16
N GLN A 102 -18.80 -5.48 4.47
CA GLN A 102 -19.41 -4.17 4.73
C GLN A 102 -20.93 -4.17 4.49
N GLY A 103 -21.38 -4.87 3.44
CA GLY A 103 -22.80 -5.04 3.13
C GLY A 103 -23.56 -5.89 4.17
N ALA A 104 -22.89 -6.88 4.77
CA ALA A 104 -23.46 -7.69 5.84
C ALA A 104 -23.59 -6.90 7.16
N VAL A 105 -22.56 -6.14 7.53
CA VAL A 105 -22.59 -5.25 8.70
C VAL A 105 -23.70 -4.20 8.59
N SER A 106 -23.90 -3.64 7.39
CA SER A 106 -24.95 -2.64 7.15
C SER A 106 -26.39 -3.21 7.18
N ARG A 107 -26.56 -4.53 7.03
CA ARG A 107 -27.87 -5.21 7.10
C ARG A 107 -28.20 -5.80 8.47
N GLY A 108 -27.19 -6.16 9.27
CA GLY A 108 -27.38 -6.68 10.63
C GLY A 108 -27.69 -5.62 11.68
N ASN A 109 -27.61 -4.33 11.32
CA ASN A 109 -27.83 -3.19 12.21
C ASN A 109 -29.17 -2.46 11.94
N ARG A 110 -30.13 -3.16 11.32
CA ARG A 110 -31.43 -2.63 10.90
C ARG A 110 -32.57 -3.47 11.45
#